data_AF-A0A3Q0IHY2-F1
#
_entry.id   AF-A0A3Q0IHY2-F1
#
_cell.length_a   1.000
_cell.length_b   1.000
_cell.length_c   1.000
_cell.angle_alpha   90.00
_cell.angle_beta   90.00
_cell.angle_gamma   90.00
#
_symmetry.space_group_name_H-M   'P 1'
#
loop_
_entity.id
_entity.type
_entity.pdbx_description
1 polymer ?
#
loop_
_entity_poly.entity_id
_entity_poly.type
_entity_poly.pdbx_seq_one_letter_code
_entity_poly.pdbx_strand_id
1 'polypeptide(L)'
;MLSNLLDDMIKKTYLVTQPERRKVIGLAYAALLTCESVIILNKFGKIMEQMAEIFNDVMTVPYQGTEYEDAFLDLTTALASDVFSEPTRHDERKREIAQFDPVYSVHMGQFVQVKLSAMCSQVGADTFVSLVSSVDPEVVKNLQDYVSI
;
A
#
# COMPACT_ATOMS: atom_id res chain seq x y z
N MET A 1 -8.79 18.71 -12.39
CA MET A 1 -8.11 18.84 -11.07
C MET A 1 -7.60 17.48 -10.58
N LEU A 2 -8.45 16.44 -10.49
CA LEU A 2 -8.04 15.10 -10.04
C LEU A 2 -6.92 14.46 -10.90
N SER A 3 -7.02 14.52 -12.23
CA SER A 3 -5.98 13.95 -13.12
C SER A 3 -4.60 14.56 -12.84
N ASN A 4 -4.51 15.90 -12.75
CA ASN A 4 -3.24 16.59 -12.52
C ASN A 4 -2.65 16.26 -11.15
N LEU A 5 -3.51 16.14 -10.13
CA LEU A 5 -3.08 15.75 -8.79
C LEU A 5 -2.55 14.31 -8.78
N LEU A 6 -3.24 13.38 -9.43
CA LEU A 6 -2.80 11.99 -9.53
C LEU A 6 -1.50 11.86 -10.34
N ASP A 7 -1.36 12.63 -11.42
CA ASP A 7 -0.12 12.70 -12.21
C ASP A 7 1.05 13.23 -11.38
N ASP A 8 0.82 14.27 -10.57
CA ASP A 8 1.84 14.79 -9.67
C ASP A 8 2.18 13.80 -8.55
N MET A 9 1.19 13.11 -7.99
CA MET A 9 1.41 12.08 -6.98
C MET A 9 2.26 10.94 -7.52
N ILE A 10 1.90 10.39 -8.68
CA ILE A 10 2.66 9.32 -9.35
C ILE A 10 4.09 9.79 -9.61
N LYS A 11 4.27 10.99 -10.17
CA LYS A 11 5.60 11.55 -10.44
C LYS A 11 6.41 11.82 -9.19
N LYS A 12 5.81 12.13 -8.04
CA LYS A 12 6.54 12.51 -6.82
C LYS A 12 6.64 11.38 -5.81
N THR A 13 6.04 10.21 -6.07
CA THR A 13 6.05 9.07 -5.14
C THR A 13 7.49 8.61 -4.85
N TYR A 14 8.38 8.60 -5.85
CA TYR A 14 9.80 8.25 -5.67
C TYR A 14 10.57 9.21 -4.74
N LEU A 15 10.08 10.44 -4.51
CA LEU A 15 10.71 11.40 -3.59
C LEU A 15 10.45 11.03 -2.12
N VAL A 16 9.48 10.16 -1.85
CA VAL A 16 9.19 9.68 -0.51
C VAL A 16 10.07 8.46 -0.26
N THR A 17 11.09 8.66 0.57
CA THR A 17 12.09 7.62 0.90
C THR A 17 11.74 6.84 2.17
N GLN A 18 10.88 7.40 3.03
CA GLN A 18 10.45 6.73 4.27
C GLN A 18 9.42 5.65 3.94
N PRO A 19 9.71 4.36 4.20
CA PRO A 19 8.84 3.25 3.84
C PRO A 19 7.48 3.31 4.54
N GLU A 20 7.41 3.83 5.77
CA GLU A 20 6.16 4.06 6.50
C GLU A 20 5.24 5.01 5.73
N ARG A 21 5.81 6.09 5.19
CA ARG A 21 5.07 7.08 4.40
C ARG A 21 4.67 6.53 3.04
N ARG A 22 5.53 5.70 2.43
CA ARG A 22 5.21 4.99 1.18
C ARG A 22 4.05 4.03 1.38
N LYS A 23 3.97 3.33 2.52
CA LYS A 23 2.83 2.48 2.88
C LYS A 23 1.51 3.25 2.86
N VAL A 24 1.44 4.44 3.48
CA VAL A 24 0.23 5.29 3.44
C VAL A 24 -0.16 5.64 2.01
N ILE A 25 0.82 5.97 1.17
CA ILE A 25 0.59 6.30 -0.25
C ILE A 25 0.05 5.06 -1.00
N GLY A 26 0.60 3.87 -0.75
CA GLY A 26 0.12 2.61 -1.30
C GLY A 26 -1.33 2.31 -0.89
N LEU A 27 -1.67 2.49 0.38
CA LEU A 27 -3.04 2.35 0.88
C LEU A 27 -3.98 3.36 0.22
N ALA A 28 -3.52 4.61 0.00
CA ALA A 28 -4.30 5.62 -0.70
C ALA A 28 -4.55 5.23 -2.17
N TYR A 29 -3.53 4.72 -2.88
CA TYR A 29 -3.68 4.20 -4.24
C TYR A 29 -4.70 3.06 -4.31
N ALA A 30 -4.61 2.08 -3.41
CA ALA A 30 -5.56 0.98 -3.34
C ALA A 30 -6.99 1.45 -3.03
N ALA A 31 -7.16 2.46 -2.17
CA ALA A 31 -8.47 3.05 -1.90
C ALA A 31 -9.04 3.75 -3.14
N LEU A 32 -8.20 4.44 -3.91
CA LEU A 32 -8.59 5.12 -5.15
C LEU A 32 -9.11 4.17 -6.23
N LEU A 33 -8.61 2.93 -6.29
CA LEU A 33 -9.07 1.91 -7.26
C LEU A 33 -10.58 1.66 -7.18
N THR A 34 -11.17 1.79 -6.00
CA THR A 34 -12.62 1.57 -5.78
C THR A 34 -13.50 2.80 -6.01
N CYS A 35 -12.94 3.93 -6.46
CA CYS A 35 -13.68 5.19 -6.62
C CYS A 35 -14.46 5.32 -7.95
N GLU A 36 -14.57 4.26 -8.77
CA GLU A 36 -15.35 4.22 -10.02
C GLU A 36 -15.10 5.39 -11.00
N SER A 37 -13.89 5.96 -10.97
CA SER A 37 -13.52 7.10 -11.80
C SER A 37 -12.78 6.66 -13.05
N VAL A 38 -13.26 7.08 -14.22
CA VAL A 38 -12.62 6.81 -15.52
C VAL A 38 -11.16 7.31 -15.55
N ILE A 39 -10.85 8.39 -14.83
CA ILE A 39 -9.48 8.92 -14.73
C ILE A 39 -8.55 7.91 -14.04
N ILE A 40 -9.05 7.21 -13.02
CA ILE A 40 -8.30 6.22 -12.25
C ILE A 40 -8.12 4.96 -13.09
N LEU A 41 -9.17 4.51 -13.77
CA LEU A 41 -9.10 3.36 -14.69
C LEU A 41 -8.08 3.58 -15.81
N ASN A 42 -8.07 4.77 -16.42
CA ASN A 42 -7.10 5.13 -17.47
C ASN A 42 -5.65 5.16 -16.98
N LYS A 43 -5.45 5.33 -15.67
CA LYS A 43 -4.12 5.35 -15.03
C LYS A 43 -3.85 4.08 -14.23
N PHE A 44 -4.68 3.05 -14.36
CA PHE A 44 -4.60 1.80 -13.60
C PHE A 44 -3.19 1.20 -13.66
N GLY A 45 -2.63 1.02 -14.86
CA GLY A 45 -1.28 0.45 -15.00
C GLY A 45 -0.20 1.23 -14.27
N LYS A 46 -0.26 2.57 -14.29
CA LYS A 46 0.69 3.42 -13.54
C LYS A 46 0.49 3.32 -12.03
N ILE A 47 -0.75 3.17 -11.57
CA ILE A 47 -1.03 2.94 -10.15
C ILE A 47 -0.48 1.57 -9.72
N MET A 48 -0.68 0.52 -10.54
CA MET A 48 -0.16 -0.82 -10.26
C MET A 48 1.37 -0.87 -10.24
N GLU A 49 2.03 -0.19 -11.19
CA GLU A 49 3.49 0.01 -11.19
C GLU A 49 3.98 0.62 -9.86
N GLN A 50 3.35 1.70 -9.42
CA GLN A 50 3.71 2.36 -8.16
C GLN A 50 3.41 1.49 -6.94
N MET A 51 2.30 0.74 -6.95
CA MET A 51 2.02 -0.21 -5.88
C MET A 51 3.10 -1.28 -5.80
N ALA A 52 3.55 -1.83 -6.93
CA ALA A 52 4.58 -2.87 -6.95
C ALA A 52 5.90 -2.39 -6.33
N GLU A 53 6.30 -1.15 -6.62
CA GLU A 53 7.45 -0.52 -5.96
C GLU A 53 7.25 -0.39 -4.45
N ILE A 54 6.08 0.09 -4.01
CA ILE A 54 5.78 0.26 -2.57
C ILE A 54 5.72 -1.10 -1.87
N PHE A 55 5.19 -2.14 -2.51
CA PHE A 55 5.17 -3.51 -1.99
C PHE A 55 6.59 -4.00 -1.70
N ASN A 56 7.53 -3.77 -2.63
CA ASN A 56 8.94 -4.16 -2.45
C ASN A 56 9.62 -3.44 -1.27
N ASP A 57 9.18 -2.23 -0.91
CA ASP A 57 9.74 -1.47 0.22
C ASP A 57 9.10 -1.83 1.57
N VAL A 58 7.86 -2.31 1.54
CA VAL A 58 7.01 -2.50 2.74
C VAL A 58 6.94 -3.97 3.17
N MET A 59 6.85 -4.88 2.20
CA MET A 59 6.75 -6.30 2.46
C MET A 59 8.16 -6.89 2.52
N THR A 60 8.45 -7.61 3.60
CA THR A 60 9.75 -8.24 3.81
C THR A 60 9.57 -9.73 4.07
N VAL A 61 10.53 -10.53 3.63
CA VAL A 61 10.57 -11.96 3.99
C VAL A 61 11.36 -12.07 5.29
N PRO A 62 10.77 -12.61 6.37
CA PRO A 62 11.52 -12.81 7.60
C PRO A 62 12.65 -13.83 7.39
N TYR A 63 13.74 -13.70 8.15
CA TYR A 63 14.95 -14.52 8.01
C TYR A 63 14.70 -16.05 8.05
N GLN A 64 13.57 -16.48 8.63
CA GLN A 64 13.16 -17.88 8.74
C GLN A 64 11.81 -18.18 8.08
N GLY A 65 11.21 -17.20 7.40
CA GLY A 65 9.91 -17.33 6.76
C GLY A 65 10.02 -17.61 5.27
N THR A 66 8.95 -18.18 4.73
CA THR A 66 8.74 -18.34 3.28
C THR A 66 7.69 -17.37 2.74
N GLU A 67 7.00 -16.64 3.62
CA GLU A 67 5.89 -15.75 3.27
C GLU A 67 6.28 -14.29 3.51
N TYR A 68 5.77 -13.40 2.67
CA TYR A 68 5.97 -11.97 2.81
C TYR A 68 5.12 -11.42 3.94
N GLU A 69 5.77 -10.71 4.88
CA GLU A 69 5.12 -10.04 5.99
C GLU A 69 5.23 -8.52 5.86
N ASP A 70 4.18 -7.82 6.29
CA ASP A 70 4.16 -6.36 6.34
C ASP A 70 5.04 -5.87 7.49
N ALA A 71 6.17 -5.23 7.16
CA ALA A 71 7.20 -4.83 8.13
C ALA A 71 6.71 -3.80 9.17
N PHE A 72 5.55 -3.17 8.93
CA PHE A 72 5.03 -2.10 9.78
C PHE A 72 3.77 -2.50 10.56
N LEU A 73 3.33 -3.77 10.56
CA LEU A 73 2.06 -4.16 11.20
C LEU A 73 2.08 -4.13 12.75
N ASP A 74 3.17 -3.69 13.37
CA ASP A 74 3.29 -3.65 14.82
C ASP A 74 4.01 -2.39 15.31
N LEU A 75 3.21 -1.47 15.85
CA LEU A 75 3.70 -0.25 16.51
C LEU A 75 4.60 -0.57 17.71
N THR A 76 4.39 -1.70 18.41
CA THR A 76 5.18 -2.03 19.60
C THR A 76 6.62 -2.36 19.23
N THR A 77 6.83 -3.08 18.13
CA THR A 77 8.16 -3.31 17.56
C THR A 77 8.81 -2.00 17.09
N ALA A 78 8.06 -1.08 16.46
CA ALA A 78 8.60 0.21 16.02
C ALA A 78 9.06 1.11 17.21
N LEU A 79 8.36 1.04 18.34
CA LEU A 79 8.65 1.84 19.54
C LEU A 79 9.58 1.13 20.54
N ALA A 80 9.99 -0.11 20.28
CA ALA A 80 10.86 -0.89 21.17
C ALA A 80 12.29 -0.34 21.29
N SER A 81 12.66 0.67 20.52
CA SER A 81 13.99 1.29 20.53
C SER A 81 14.21 2.32 21.64
N ASP A 82 13.14 2.78 22.32
CA ASP A 82 13.20 3.88 23.31
C ASP A 82 13.03 3.36 24.76
N VAL A 83 13.79 2.33 25.12
CA VAL A 83 13.69 1.65 26.44
C VAL A 83 14.51 2.34 27.53
N PHE A 84 15.30 3.36 27.19
CA PHE A 84 16.27 3.96 28.11
C PHE A 84 15.71 5.12 28.95
N SER A 85 14.43 5.49 28.76
CA SER A 85 13.78 6.54 29.54
C SER A 85 12.42 6.09 30.09
N GLU A 86 12.05 6.57 31.27
CA GLU A 86 10.69 6.37 31.78
C GLU A 86 9.72 7.12 30.86
N PRO A 87 8.70 6.45 30.29
CA PRO A 87 7.77 7.09 29.38
C PRO A 87 7.01 8.19 30.11
N THR A 88 6.95 9.38 29.51
CA THR A 88 6.13 10.46 30.05
C THR A 88 4.65 10.23 29.69
N ARG A 89 3.73 10.88 30.42
CA ARG A 89 2.30 10.89 30.06
C ARG A 89 2.04 11.39 28.63
N HIS A 90 2.95 12.18 28.07
CA HIS A 90 2.84 12.64 26.67
C HIS A 90 3.18 11.53 25.69
N ASP A 91 4.16 10.69 26.03
CA ASP A 91 4.59 9.55 25.20
C ASP A 91 3.54 8.44 25.22
N GLU A 92 2.88 8.22 26.36
CA GLU A 92 1.72 7.33 26.47
C GLU A 92 0.60 7.75 25.51
N ARG A 93 0.21 9.04 25.51
CA ARG A 93 -0.83 9.56 24.60
C ARG A 93 -0.43 9.48 23.14
N LYS A 94 0.84 9.78 22.81
CA LYS A 94 1.35 9.62 21.44
C LYS A 94 1.25 8.17 20.99
N ARG A 95 1.59 7.22 21.86
CA ARG A 95 1.49 5.78 21.58
C ARG A 95 0.05 5.36 21.36
N GLU A 96 -0.89 5.82 22.20
CA GLU A 96 -2.33 5.57 22.01
C GLU A 96 -2.83 6.10 20.65
N ILE A 97 -2.43 7.31 20.25
CA ILE A 97 -2.83 7.88 18.96
C ILE A 97 -2.22 7.10 17.79
N ALA A 98 -0.95 6.70 17.91
CA ALA A 98 -0.24 5.99 16.86
C ALA A 98 -0.82 4.59 16.59
N GLN A 99 -1.56 3.99 17.54
CA GLN A 99 -2.28 2.73 17.31
C GLN A 99 -3.40 2.87 16.26
N PHE A 100 -3.92 4.08 16.07
CA PHE A 100 -4.93 4.37 15.06
C PHE A 100 -4.33 4.76 13.70
N ASP A 101 -3.00 4.84 13.60
CA ASP A 101 -2.35 5.15 12.33
C ASP A 101 -2.49 3.94 11.38
N PRO A 102 -3.02 4.13 10.15
CA PRO A 102 -3.14 3.07 9.16
C PRO A 102 -1.82 2.36 8.84
N VAL A 103 -0.68 3.02 9.02
CA VAL A 103 0.64 2.41 8.84
C VAL A 103 0.81 1.20 9.74
N TYR A 104 0.37 1.27 10.99
CA TYR A 104 0.59 0.20 11.98
C TYR A 104 -0.63 -0.68 12.22
N SER A 105 -1.81 -0.25 11.76
CA SER A 105 -3.07 -0.97 12.00
C SER A 105 -3.60 -1.72 10.78
N VAL A 106 -3.15 -1.38 9.56
CA VAL A 106 -3.66 -1.98 8.32
C VAL A 106 -2.56 -2.80 7.63
N HIS A 107 -2.88 -4.06 7.34
CA HIS A 107 -2.00 -4.91 6.53
C HIS A 107 -2.12 -4.55 5.05
N MET A 108 -1.02 -4.15 4.42
CA MET A 108 -1.02 -3.64 3.05
C MET A 108 -1.51 -4.70 2.04
N GLY A 109 -0.94 -5.91 2.05
CA GLY A 109 -1.35 -7.00 1.15
C GLY A 109 -2.85 -7.32 1.20
N GLN A 110 -3.37 -7.61 2.39
CA GLN A 110 -4.80 -7.87 2.61
C GLN A 110 -5.70 -6.70 2.17
N PHE A 111 -5.30 -5.46 2.47
CA PHE A 111 -6.08 -4.29 2.09
C PHE A 111 -6.16 -4.15 0.57
N VAL A 112 -5.03 -4.25 -0.13
CA VAL A 112 -5.00 -4.19 -1.61
C VAL A 112 -5.81 -5.34 -2.22
N GLN A 113 -5.71 -6.55 -1.67
CA GLN A 113 -6.51 -7.70 -2.13
C GLN A 113 -8.01 -7.41 -2.09
N VAL A 114 -8.50 -6.88 -0.96
CA VAL A 114 -9.91 -6.54 -0.79
C VAL A 114 -10.33 -5.45 -1.79
N LYS A 115 -9.47 -4.44 -2.02
CA LYS A 115 -9.76 -3.36 -2.97
C LYS A 115 -9.76 -3.82 -4.42
N LEU A 116 -8.85 -4.71 -4.82
CA LEU A 116 -8.82 -5.31 -6.16
C LEU A 116 -10.05 -6.20 -6.39
N SER A 117 -10.42 -7.02 -5.42
CA SER A 117 -11.64 -7.85 -5.50
C SER A 117 -12.91 -7.00 -5.61
N ALA A 118 -13.00 -5.92 -4.82
CA ALA A 118 -14.10 -4.96 -4.91
C ALA A 118 -14.13 -4.25 -6.27
N MET A 119 -12.98 -3.81 -6.78
CA MET A 119 -12.88 -3.19 -8.10
C MET A 119 -13.31 -4.15 -9.21
N CYS A 120 -12.85 -5.41 -9.19
CA CYS A 120 -13.25 -6.44 -10.15
C CYS A 120 -14.77 -6.66 -10.15
N SER A 121 -15.39 -6.64 -8.97
CA SER A 121 -16.84 -6.72 -8.82
C SER A 121 -17.58 -5.49 -9.39
N GLN A 122 -16.97 -4.30 -9.31
CA GLN A 122 -17.54 -3.03 -9.81
C GLN A 122 -17.44 -2.89 -11.34
N VAL A 123 -16.26 -3.14 -11.92
CA VAL A 123 -16.02 -2.95 -13.35
C VAL A 123 -16.39 -4.17 -14.20
N GLY A 124 -16.58 -5.33 -13.57
CA GLY A 124 -16.83 -6.61 -14.22
C GLY A 124 -15.55 -7.32 -14.65
N ALA A 125 -15.60 -8.66 -14.68
CA ALA A 125 -14.44 -9.52 -14.92
C ALA A 125 -13.73 -9.23 -16.25
N ASP A 126 -14.47 -9.05 -17.34
CA ASP A 126 -13.88 -8.82 -18.68
C ASP A 126 -13.09 -7.52 -18.75
N THR A 127 -13.61 -6.46 -18.12
CA THR A 127 -12.95 -5.15 -18.09
C THR A 127 -11.75 -5.19 -17.15
N PHE A 128 -11.87 -5.87 -16.01
CA PHE A 128 -10.75 -6.09 -15.10
C PHE A 128 -9.60 -6.84 -15.77
N VAL A 129 -9.89 -7.94 -16.48
CA VAL A 129 -8.88 -8.70 -17.23
C VAL A 129 -8.22 -7.84 -18.32
N SER A 130 -9.00 -7.01 -19.03
CA SER A 130 -8.46 -6.07 -20.01
C SER A 130 -7.54 -5.02 -19.37
N LEU A 131 -7.88 -4.54 -18.17
CA LEU A 131 -7.07 -3.57 -17.43
C LEU A 131 -5.77 -4.21 -16.93
N VAL A 132 -5.83 -5.41 -16.35
CA VAL A 132 -4.64 -6.18 -15.91
C VAL A 132 -3.74 -6.49 -17.11
N SER A 133 -4.31 -6.87 -18.25
CA SER A 133 -3.55 -7.14 -19.49
C SER A 133 -2.88 -5.89 -20.08
N SER A 134 -3.33 -4.69 -19.70
CA SER A 134 -2.69 -3.44 -20.11
C SER A 134 -1.49 -3.05 -19.24
N VAL A 135 -1.32 -3.71 -18.09
CA VAL A 135 -0.18 -3.51 -17.19
C VAL A 135 1.00 -4.35 -17.68
N ASP A 136 2.22 -3.86 -17.44
CA ASP A 136 3.43 -4.61 -17.75
C ASP A 136 3.38 -6.01 -17.07
N PRO A 137 3.57 -7.10 -17.81
CA PRO A 137 3.54 -8.45 -17.24
C PRO A 137 4.58 -8.67 -16.14
N GLU A 138 5.72 -7.96 -16.15
CA GLU A 138 6.71 -8.04 -15.07
C GLU A 138 6.16 -7.44 -13.77
N VAL A 139 5.42 -6.33 -13.86
CA VAL A 139 4.78 -5.66 -12.72
C VAL A 139 3.68 -6.55 -12.15
N VAL A 140 2.86 -7.17 -13.00
CA VAL A 140 1.81 -8.11 -12.57
C VAL A 140 2.43 -9.31 -11.87
N LYS A 141 3.51 -9.87 -12.43
CA LYS A 141 4.22 -10.99 -11.81
C LYS A 141 4.79 -10.62 -10.44
N ASN A 142 5.42 -9.45 -10.32
CA ASN A 142 5.93 -8.96 -9.03
C ASN A 142 4.80 -8.79 -8.01
N LEU A 143 3.65 -8.25 -8.44
CA LEU A 143 2.49 -8.12 -7.55
C LEU A 143 1.86 -9.46 -7.16
N GLN A 144 1.92 -10.47 -8.02
CA GLN A 144 1.42 -11.82 -7.75
C GLN A 144 2.15 -12.50 -6.58
N ASP A 145 3.38 -12.08 -6.28
CA ASP A 145 4.12 -12.57 -5.11
C ASP A 145 3.50 -12.07 -3.78
N TYR A 146 2.68 -11.02 -3.81
CA TYR A 146 2.07 -10.39 -2.64
C TYR A 146 0.54 -10.49 -2.58
N VAL A 147 -0.13 -10.46 -3.73
CA VAL A 147 -1.60 -10.42 -3.86
C VAL A 147 -2.08 -11.32 -5.00
N SER A 148 -3.26 -11.92 -4.83
CA SER A 148 -3.92 -12.72 -5.88
C SER A 148 -4.64 -11.80 -6.88
N ILE A 149 -4.15 -11.76 -8.12
CA ILE A 149 -4.70 -10.98 -9.24
C ILE A 149 -5.28 -11.93 -10.29
#